data_AF-A0A7S4I247-F1
#
_entry.id   AF-A0A7S4I247-F1
#
_cell.length_a   1.000
_cell.length_b   1.000
_cell.length_c   1.000
_cell.angle_alpha   90.00
_cell.angle_beta   90.00
_cell.angle_gamma   90.00
#
_symmetry.space_group_name_H-M   'P 1'
#
loop_
_entity.id
_entity.type
_entity.pdbx_description
1 polymer ?
#
loop_
_entity_poly.entity_id
_entity_poly.type
_entity_poly.pdbx_seq_one_letter_code
_entity_poly.pdbx_strand_id
1 'polypeptide(L)'
;DTTECLQEEVMLFVNRIAHILHSIVVQCDGAANKNIGDAFLLTWKINPAKLGSCEEHNYAGDKALYSLLKTMAEMSRHEDFICNFSPTALGALYERMPGYKCRIGCGLHFGWAVEGAIGSDKKIDASYISPHVNWAEFLEGSTKEYGVPILMSEPFFELLSPYVKKYCRQVDNIKKSANDDVTALFTYDADLDIDFPKPVNEKRRPQLKRDRRTLASSILSANAQATIRSQADSSRPSSEISLVRC
;
A
#
# COMPACT_ATOMS: atom_id res chain seq x y z
N ASP A 1 -13.87 -8.23 13.66
CA ASP A 1 -12.97 -7.10 13.86
C ASP A 1 -11.78 -7.57 14.67
N THR A 2 -10.71 -8.01 14.00
CA THR A 2 -9.51 -8.58 14.64
C THR A 2 -8.89 -7.60 15.63
N THR A 3 -8.91 -6.32 15.27
CA THR A 3 -8.38 -5.20 16.06
C THR A 3 -9.02 -5.10 17.44
N GLU A 4 -10.33 -5.32 17.55
CA GLU A 4 -11.05 -5.32 18.83
C GLU A 4 -10.62 -6.48 19.76
N CYS A 5 -10.28 -7.64 19.19
CA CYS A 5 -9.86 -8.81 19.95
C CYS A 5 -8.43 -8.67 20.49
N LEU A 6 -7.56 -7.95 19.77
CA LEU A 6 -6.14 -7.86 20.08
C LEU A 6 -5.81 -6.83 21.17
N GLN A 7 -6.74 -5.94 21.53
CA GLN A 7 -6.56 -4.93 22.58
C GLN A 7 -5.22 -4.17 22.43
N GLU A 8 -4.30 -4.28 23.40
CA GLU A 8 -3.00 -3.60 23.39
C GLU A 8 -2.06 -4.10 22.27
N GLU A 9 -2.24 -5.34 21.80
CA GLU A 9 -1.42 -5.94 20.74
C GLU A 9 -1.81 -5.47 19.33
N VAL A 10 -2.92 -4.73 19.18
CA VAL A 10 -3.37 -4.20 17.89
C VAL A 10 -2.30 -3.33 17.23
N MET A 11 -1.57 -2.54 18.01
CA MET A 11 -0.52 -1.66 17.48
C MET A 11 0.66 -2.47 16.94
N LEU A 12 1.04 -3.57 17.61
CA LEU A 12 2.10 -4.47 17.12
C LEU A 12 1.67 -5.16 15.83
N PHE A 13 0.41 -5.63 15.77
CA PHE A 13 -0.18 -6.25 14.60
C PHE A 13 -0.14 -5.32 13.37
N VAL A 14 -0.70 -4.11 13.51
CA VAL A 14 -0.74 -3.12 12.42
C VAL A 14 0.68 -2.73 11.98
N ASN A 15 1.62 -2.56 12.92
CA ASN A 15 3.00 -2.21 12.58
C ASN A 15 3.74 -3.33 11.81
N ARG A 16 3.45 -4.60 12.08
CA ARG A 16 4.04 -5.73 11.33
C ARG A 16 3.54 -5.78 9.89
N ILE A 17 2.25 -5.54 9.68
CA ILE A 17 1.66 -5.42 8.34
C ILE A 17 2.26 -4.21 7.63
N ALA A 18 2.30 -3.05 8.30
CA ALA A 18 2.88 -1.81 7.79
C ALA A 18 4.33 -2.01 7.34
N HIS A 19 5.12 -2.77 8.10
CA HIS A 19 6.52 -3.04 7.77
C HIS A 19 6.67 -3.75 6.42
N ILE A 20 5.85 -4.77 6.15
CA ILE A 20 5.87 -5.51 4.89
C ILE A 20 5.34 -4.61 3.76
N LEU A 21 4.15 -4.05 3.95
CA LEU A 21 3.45 -3.24 2.95
C LEU A 21 4.27 -2.01 2.53
N HIS A 22 4.70 -1.17 3.48
CA HIS A 22 5.43 0.05 3.17
C HIS A 22 6.76 -0.24 2.47
N SER A 23 7.45 -1.33 2.86
CA SER A 23 8.70 -1.73 2.20
C SER A 23 8.50 -2.06 0.73
N ILE A 24 7.43 -2.79 0.40
CA ILE A 24 7.11 -3.17 -0.98
C ILE A 24 6.62 -1.97 -1.78
N VAL A 25 5.76 -1.13 -1.20
CA VAL A 25 5.23 0.07 -1.84
C VAL A 25 6.35 1.01 -2.26
N VAL A 26 7.30 1.28 -1.36
CA VAL A 26 8.46 2.14 -1.67
C VAL A 26 9.36 1.52 -2.74
N GLN A 27 9.55 0.19 -2.75
CA GLN A 27 10.27 -0.51 -3.83
C GLN A 27 9.56 -0.40 -5.19
N CYS A 28 8.27 -0.10 -5.20
CA CYS A 28 7.44 0.04 -6.40
C CYS A 28 7.13 1.52 -6.71
N ASP A 29 7.96 2.45 -6.26
CA ASP A 29 7.82 3.91 -6.45
C ASP A 29 6.55 4.54 -5.86
N GLY A 30 5.91 3.85 -4.91
CA GLY A 30 4.79 4.39 -4.15
C GLY A 30 5.24 5.09 -2.86
N ALA A 31 4.31 5.81 -2.25
CA ALA A 31 4.50 6.46 -0.96
C ALA A 31 3.39 6.04 0.01
N ALA A 32 3.78 5.70 1.24
CA ALA A 32 2.82 5.57 2.34
C ALA A 32 2.49 6.95 2.89
N ASN A 33 1.21 7.26 3.09
CA ASN A 33 0.78 8.55 3.67
C ASN A 33 0.41 8.39 5.14
N LYS A 34 -0.73 7.74 5.40
CA LYS A 34 -1.35 7.69 6.72
C LYS A 34 -1.99 6.33 6.95
N ASN A 35 -1.90 5.87 8.20
CA ASN A 35 -2.66 4.76 8.71
C ASN A 35 -3.95 5.30 9.34
N ILE A 36 -5.10 4.75 8.95
CA ILE A 36 -6.42 5.10 9.47
C ILE A 36 -6.96 3.83 10.14
N GLY A 37 -6.64 3.66 11.44
CA GLY A 37 -6.90 2.40 12.12
C GLY A 37 -6.01 1.28 11.57
N ASP A 38 -6.64 0.23 11.05
CA ASP A 38 -6.01 -0.91 10.37
C ASP A 38 -5.91 -0.74 8.84
N ALA A 39 -6.41 0.36 8.29
CA ALA A 39 -6.30 0.69 6.87
C ALA A 39 -5.09 1.60 6.57
N PHE A 40 -4.53 1.44 5.37
CA PHE A 40 -3.35 2.12 4.87
C PHE A 40 -3.68 2.92 3.60
N LEU A 41 -3.43 4.23 3.61
CA LEU A 41 -3.50 5.06 2.41
C LEU A 41 -2.12 5.15 1.75
N LEU A 42 -2.05 4.70 0.51
CA LEU A 42 -0.85 4.60 -0.32
C LEU A 42 -1.06 5.40 -1.61
N THR A 43 0.00 6.04 -2.12
CA THR A 43 -0.09 6.90 -3.29
C THR A 43 1.03 6.66 -4.30
N TRP A 44 0.70 6.77 -5.58
CA TRP A 44 1.66 6.82 -6.68
C TRP A 44 1.42 8.11 -7.47
N LYS A 45 2.43 8.97 -7.51
CA LYS A 45 2.36 10.23 -8.25
C LYS A 45 2.57 9.96 -9.74
N ILE A 46 1.66 10.46 -10.56
CA ILE A 46 1.73 10.32 -12.01
C ILE A 46 2.05 11.66 -12.60
N ASN A 47 3.01 11.69 -13.53
CA ASN A 47 3.31 12.89 -14.28
C ASN A 47 2.46 12.90 -15.56
N PRO A 48 1.43 13.76 -15.66
CA PRO A 48 0.54 13.79 -16.82
C PRO A 48 1.30 14.12 -18.12
N ALA A 49 2.41 14.86 -18.05
CA ALA A 49 3.23 15.18 -19.22
C ALA A 49 3.88 13.93 -19.85
N LYS A 50 3.96 12.82 -19.11
CA LYS A 50 4.52 11.54 -19.58
C LYS A 50 3.47 10.53 -19.99
N LEU A 51 2.18 10.81 -19.80
CA LEU A 51 1.08 9.87 -20.05
C LEU A 51 0.87 9.56 -21.55
N GLY A 52 1.48 10.35 -22.46
CA GLY A 52 1.35 10.21 -23.92
C GLY A 52 2.64 9.97 -24.71
N SER A 53 3.82 9.90 -24.06
CA SER A 53 5.08 9.63 -24.75
C SER A 53 5.39 8.13 -24.77
N CYS A 54 5.56 7.57 -25.97
CA CYS A 54 5.86 6.14 -26.19
C CYS A 54 7.19 5.66 -25.56
N GLU A 55 8.07 6.58 -25.14
CA GLU A 55 9.45 6.24 -24.76
C GLU A 55 9.67 6.02 -23.25
N GLU A 56 8.74 6.48 -22.40
CA GLU A 56 8.77 6.21 -20.96
C GLU A 56 7.41 5.69 -20.52
N HIS A 57 7.20 4.40 -20.72
CA HIS A 57 6.13 3.64 -20.07
C HIS A 57 6.33 3.63 -18.55
N ASN A 58 6.05 4.75 -17.88
CA ASN A 58 5.96 4.81 -16.44
C ASN A 58 4.69 4.06 -16.04
N TYR A 59 4.78 2.74 -15.92
CA TYR A 59 3.70 1.85 -15.51
C TYR A 59 3.40 2.02 -14.02
N ALA A 60 3.07 3.24 -13.58
CA ALA A 60 2.70 3.53 -12.20
C ALA A 60 1.49 2.69 -11.77
N GLY A 61 0.52 2.49 -12.67
CA GLY A 61 -0.61 1.58 -12.46
C GLY A 61 -0.16 0.13 -12.22
N ASP A 62 0.67 -0.42 -13.10
CA ASP A 62 1.15 -1.80 -12.95
C ASP A 62 2.01 -1.97 -11.70
N LYS A 63 2.88 -1.00 -11.39
CA LYS A 63 3.69 -1.00 -10.16
C LYS A 63 2.82 -0.94 -8.91
N ALA A 64 1.76 -0.12 -8.92
CA ALA A 64 0.81 -0.06 -7.83
C ALA A 64 0.12 -1.41 -7.64
N LEU A 65 -0.47 -2.00 -8.70
CA LEU A 65 -1.13 -3.31 -8.62
C LEU A 65 -0.16 -4.42 -8.19
N TYR A 66 1.03 -4.48 -8.80
CA TYR A 66 2.06 -5.45 -8.44
C TYR A 66 2.48 -5.34 -6.98
N SER A 67 2.62 -4.12 -6.44
CA SER A 67 2.99 -3.91 -5.04
C SER A 67 1.98 -4.54 -4.07
N LEU A 68 0.69 -4.55 -4.43
CA LEU A 68 -0.36 -5.13 -3.61
C LEU A 68 -0.39 -6.65 -3.73
N LEU A 69 -0.29 -7.17 -4.95
CA LEU A 69 -0.17 -8.61 -5.19
C LEU A 69 1.05 -9.20 -4.45
N LYS A 70 2.19 -8.51 -4.51
CA LYS A 70 3.39 -8.90 -3.78
C LYS A 70 3.18 -8.79 -2.27
N THR A 71 2.50 -7.74 -1.78
CA THR A 71 2.17 -7.63 -0.35
C THR A 71 1.31 -8.79 0.12
N MET A 72 0.25 -9.15 -0.60
CA MET A 72 -0.61 -10.28 -0.25
C MET A 72 0.19 -11.59 -0.16
N ALA A 73 1.05 -11.86 -1.15
CA ALA A 73 1.89 -13.04 -1.14
C ALA A 73 2.90 -13.06 0.03
N GLU A 74 3.55 -11.92 0.31
CA GLU A 74 4.50 -11.82 1.43
C GLU A 74 3.80 -11.89 2.80
N MET A 75 2.58 -11.36 2.93
CA MET A 75 1.77 -11.51 4.13
C MET A 75 1.44 -12.99 4.39
N SER A 76 1.01 -13.74 3.37
CA SER A 76 0.78 -15.18 3.49
C SER A 76 2.04 -15.95 3.87
N ARG A 77 3.20 -15.58 3.30
CA ARG A 77 4.50 -16.24 3.61
C ARG A 77 5.01 -15.95 5.01
N HIS A 78 4.66 -14.79 5.55
CA HIS A 78 5.08 -14.29 6.87
C HIS A 78 3.93 -14.26 7.88
N GLU A 79 2.92 -15.12 7.72
CA GLU A 79 1.77 -15.20 8.63
C GLU A 79 2.20 -15.45 10.08
N ASP A 80 3.17 -16.33 10.32
CA ASP A 80 3.74 -16.59 11.65
C ASP A 80 4.30 -15.32 12.32
N PHE A 81 4.90 -14.42 11.53
CA PHE A 81 5.45 -13.17 12.03
C PHE A 81 4.34 -12.18 12.36
N ILE A 82 3.36 -12.05 11.46
CA ILE A 82 2.23 -11.12 11.60
C ILE A 82 1.38 -11.52 12.82
N CYS A 83 0.98 -12.79 12.88
CA CYS A 83 0.08 -13.36 13.91
C CYS A 83 0.81 -13.85 15.17
N ASN A 84 2.04 -13.38 15.42
CA ASN A 84 2.78 -13.70 16.65
C ASN A 84 2.22 -12.92 17.85
N PHE A 85 1.08 -13.38 18.39
CA PHE A 85 0.38 -12.78 19.52
C PHE A 85 0.70 -13.51 20.83
N SER A 86 0.43 -12.87 21.97
CA SER A 86 0.46 -13.58 23.25
C SER A 86 -0.56 -14.73 23.28
N PRO A 87 -0.34 -15.79 24.09
CA PRO A 87 -1.29 -16.89 24.21
C PRO A 87 -2.71 -16.43 24.59
N THR A 88 -2.82 -15.38 25.40
CA THR A 88 -4.10 -14.80 25.81
C THR A 88 -4.83 -14.15 24.63
N ALA A 89 -4.14 -13.28 23.87
CA ALA A 89 -4.71 -12.63 22.70
C ALA A 89 -5.04 -13.64 21.59
N LEU A 90 -4.18 -14.64 21.40
CA LEU A 90 -4.40 -15.74 20.45
C LEU A 90 -5.62 -16.59 20.83
N GLY A 91 -5.81 -16.89 22.12
CA GLY A 91 -6.97 -17.60 22.63
C GLY A 91 -8.28 -16.85 22.36
N ALA A 92 -8.32 -15.56 22.69
CA ALA A 92 -9.49 -14.71 22.44
C ALA A 92 -9.79 -14.58 20.93
N LEU A 93 -8.74 -14.47 20.10
CA LEU A 93 -8.86 -14.40 18.65
C LEU A 93 -9.48 -15.69 18.08
N TYR A 94 -8.96 -16.87 18.45
CA TYR A 94 -9.44 -18.14 17.92
C TYR A 94 -10.82 -18.54 18.48
N GLU A 95 -11.17 -18.12 19.68
CA GLU A 95 -12.52 -18.32 20.23
C GLU A 95 -13.57 -17.61 19.37
N ARG A 96 -13.27 -16.39 18.91
CA ARG A 96 -14.18 -15.60 18.06
C ARG A 96 -14.07 -15.93 16.58
N MET A 97 -12.85 -16.26 16.12
CA MET A 97 -12.51 -16.50 14.71
C MET A 97 -11.64 -17.76 14.58
N PRO A 98 -12.24 -18.96 14.60
CA PRO A 98 -11.52 -20.21 14.43
C PRO A 98 -10.79 -20.25 13.07
N GLY A 99 -9.50 -20.61 13.09
CA GLY A 99 -8.70 -20.65 11.86
C GLY A 99 -8.44 -19.28 11.23
N TYR A 100 -8.39 -18.22 12.05
CA TYR A 100 -8.07 -16.87 11.58
C TYR A 100 -6.81 -16.84 10.70
N LYS A 101 -6.97 -16.26 9.50
CA LYS A 101 -5.88 -15.90 8.61
C LYS A 101 -5.89 -14.40 8.36
N CYS A 102 -4.71 -13.78 8.41
CA CYS A 102 -4.59 -12.36 8.10
C CYS A 102 -4.72 -12.12 6.59
N ARG A 103 -5.74 -11.36 6.18
CA ARG A 103 -5.99 -10.96 4.79
C ARG A 103 -6.13 -9.45 4.70
N ILE A 104 -5.81 -8.90 3.53
CA ILE A 104 -5.91 -7.47 3.24
C ILE A 104 -6.81 -7.28 2.01
N GLY A 105 -7.74 -6.32 2.09
CA GLY A 105 -8.61 -5.93 0.97
C GLY A 105 -8.09 -4.64 0.37
N CYS A 106 -8.04 -4.52 -0.94
CA CYS A 106 -7.39 -3.40 -1.61
C CYS A 106 -8.32 -2.69 -2.60
N GLY A 107 -8.53 -1.40 -2.41
CA GLY A 107 -9.20 -0.51 -3.34
C GLY A 107 -8.20 0.38 -4.09
N LEU A 108 -8.21 0.36 -5.43
CA LEU A 108 -7.33 1.18 -6.26
C LEU A 108 -8.14 2.11 -7.15
N HIS A 109 -7.81 3.39 -7.08
CA HIS A 109 -8.46 4.44 -7.84
C HIS A 109 -7.44 5.40 -8.43
N PHE A 110 -7.76 5.99 -9.57
CA PHE A 110 -6.94 7.02 -10.21
C PHE A 110 -7.74 8.31 -10.32
N GLY A 111 -7.15 9.41 -9.87
CA GLY A 111 -7.77 10.73 -9.94
C GLY A 111 -6.87 11.83 -9.36
N TRP A 112 -7.36 13.06 -9.38
CA TRP A 112 -6.61 14.18 -8.81
C TRP A 112 -6.68 14.15 -7.28
N ALA A 113 -5.62 14.60 -6.62
CA ALA A 113 -5.69 14.95 -5.20
C ALA A 113 -4.76 16.12 -4.86
N VAL A 114 -5.18 16.91 -3.87
CA VAL A 114 -4.35 17.98 -3.31
C VAL A 114 -3.57 17.40 -2.14
N GLU A 115 -2.25 17.39 -2.28
CA GLU A 115 -1.31 17.04 -1.21
C GLU A 115 -0.93 18.28 -0.41
N GLY A 116 -1.05 18.22 0.92
CA GLY A 116 -0.66 19.35 1.76
C GLY A 116 -0.50 18.99 3.23
N ALA A 117 0.14 19.89 3.98
CA ALA A 117 0.18 19.84 5.42
C ALA A 117 -1.16 20.37 5.98
N ILE A 118 -1.81 19.58 6.83
CA ILE A 118 -3.05 19.96 7.52
C ILE A 118 -2.78 19.94 9.02
N GLY A 119 -3.21 20.99 9.71
CA GLY A 119 -3.17 21.03 11.16
C GLY A 119 -2.84 22.42 11.70
N SER A 120 -2.34 22.45 12.93
CA SER A 120 -1.91 23.66 13.63
C SER A 120 -0.44 23.57 14.02
N ASP A 121 0.06 24.60 14.69
CA ASP A 121 1.41 24.62 15.28
C ASP A 121 1.64 23.50 16.32
N LYS A 122 0.57 22.86 16.82
CA LYS A 122 0.66 21.76 17.80
C LYS A 122 0.68 20.37 17.19
N LYS A 123 0.13 20.20 15.99
CA LYS A 123 0.06 18.93 15.27
C LYS A 123 -0.13 19.20 13.79
N ILE A 124 0.79 18.70 12.98
CA ILE A 124 0.77 18.79 11.52
C ILE A 124 0.84 17.38 10.97
N ASP A 125 -0.07 17.05 10.06
CA ASP A 125 -0.08 15.79 9.33
C ASP A 125 -0.05 16.09 7.82
N ALA A 126 0.77 15.36 7.06
CA ALA A 126 0.68 15.39 5.60
C ALA A 126 -0.56 14.61 5.17
N SER A 127 -1.36 15.16 4.25
CA SER A 127 -2.63 14.57 3.85
C SER A 127 -2.92 14.78 2.37
N TYR A 128 -3.80 13.93 1.84
CA TYR A 128 -4.40 14.07 0.53
C TYR A 128 -5.89 14.35 0.69
N ILE A 129 -6.38 15.42 0.06
CA ILE A 129 -7.81 15.75 0.04
C ILE A 129 -8.31 15.71 -1.40
N SER A 130 -9.35 14.90 -1.65
CA SER A 130 -10.09 14.86 -2.91
C SER A 130 -11.29 13.93 -2.83
N PRO A 131 -12.38 14.14 -3.60
CA PRO A 131 -13.42 13.14 -3.82
C PRO A 131 -12.86 11.78 -4.29
N HIS A 132 -11.71 11.77 -4.98
CA HIS A 132 -11.02 10.57 -5.43
C HIS A 132 -10.40 9.74 -4.27
N VAL A 133 -10.08 10.36 -3.13
CA VAL A 133 -9.65 9.62 -1.93
C VAL A 133 -10.81 8.80 -1.37
N ASN A 134 -12.02 9.36 -1.40
CA ASN A 134 -13.23 8.66 -0.97
C ASN A 134 -13.60 7.50 -1.89
N TRP A 135 -13.20 7.55 -3.17
CA TRP A 135 -13.34 6.42 -4.10
C TRP A 135 -12.42 5.25 -3.72
N ALA A 136 -11.15 5.51 -3.39
CA ALA A 136 -10.25 4.45 -2.92
C ALA A 136 -10.75 3.78 -1.63
N GLU A 137 -11.26 4.56 -0.68
CA GLU A 137 -11.91 4.06 0.54
C GLU A 137 -13.16 3.23 0.24
N PHE A 138 -14.03 3.72 -0.63
CA PHE A 138 -15.23 2.99 -1.03
C PHE A 138 -14.88 1.65 -1.67
N LEU A 139 -13.89 1.60 -2.56
CA LEU A 139 -13.46 0.37 -3.22
C LEU A 139 -12.86 -0.62 -2.23
N GLU A 140 -12.02 -0.17 -1.29
CA GLU A 140 -11.45 -1.03 -0.26
C GLU A 140 -12.56 -1.65 0.60
N GLY A 141 -13.47 -0.83 1.14
CA GLY A 141 -14.59 -1.34 1.94
C GLY A 141 -15.49 -2.31 1.16
N SER A 142 -15.69 -2.06 -0.14
CA SER A 142 -16.51 -2.90 -1.02
C SER A 142 -15.89 -4.28 -1.30
N THR A 143 -14.58 -4.47 -1.11
CA THR A 143 -13.91 -5.77 -1.34
C THR A 143 -14.58 -6.91 -0.58
N LYS A 144 -15.08 -6.63 0.63
CA LYS A 144 -15.79 -7.57 1.50
C LYS A 144 -17.14 -7.99 0.90
N GLU A 145 -17.88 -7.05 0.33
CA GLU A 145 -19.20 -7.30 -0.28
C GLU A 145 -19.07 -8.07 -1.60
N TYR A 146 -18.09 -7.71 -2.43
CA TYR A 146 -17.82 -8.40 -3.69
C TYR A 146 -17.06 -9.73 -3.52
N GLY A 147 -16.51 -10.01 -2.33
CA GLY A 147 -15.77 -11.23 -2.05
C GLY A 147 -14.46 -11.36 -2.85
N VAL A 148 -13.82 -10.23 -3.20
CA VAL A 148 -12.56 -10.21 -3.94
C VAL A 148 -11.49 -9.43 -3.18
N PRO A 149 -10.21 -9.82 -3.25
CA PRO A 149 -9.15 -9.14 -2.50
C PRO A 149 -8.80 -7.76 -3.09
N ILE A 150 -9.10 -7.52 -4.36
CA ILE A 150 -8.73 -6.30 -5.09
C ILE A 150 -9.96 -5.76 -5.83
N LEU A 151 -10.24 -4.47 -5.68
CA LEU A 151 -11.18 -3.73 -6.51
C LEU A 151 -10.50 -2.50 -7.11
N MET A 152 -10.73 -2.29 -8.39
CA MET A 152 -10.18 -1.20 -9.19
C MET A 152 -11.32 -0.44 -9.86
N SER A 153 -11.29 0.88 -9.82
CA SER A 153 -12.18 1.69 -10.65
C SER A 153 -11.73 1.69 -12.11
N GLU A 154 -12.64 1.92 -13.04
CA GLU A 154 -12.35 2.10 -14.46
C GLU A 154 -11.21 3.08 -14.77
N PRO A 155 -11.13 4.30 -14.18
CA PRO A 155 -9.97 5.19 -14.41
C PRO A 155 -8.62 4.57 -14.04
N PHE A 156 -8.58 3.74 -12.99
CA PHE A 156 -7.37 3.03 -12.60
C PHE A 156 -7.08 1.85 -13.54
N PHE A 157 -8.11 1.11 -13.93
CA PHE A 157 -7.97 0.04 -14.91
C PHE A 157 -7.38 0.58 -16.22
N GLU A 158 -7.83 1.76 -16.68
CA GLU A 158 -7.33 2.36 -17.91
C GLU A 158 -5.85 2.75 -17.86
N LEU A 159 -5.32 3.02 -16.67
CA LEU A 159 -3.90 3.29 -16.44
C LEU A 159 -3.00 2.06 -16.59
N LEU A 160 -3.56 0.85 -16.48
CA LEU A 160 -2.80 -0.39 -16.58
C LEU A 160 -2.27 -0.62 -18.00
N SER A 161 -1.13 -1.29 -18.11
CA SER A 161 -0.60 -1.69 -19.41
C SER A 161 -1.55 -2.66 -20.12
N PRO A 162 -1.55 -2.68 -21.47
CA PRO A 162 -2.32 -3.66 -22.23
C PRO A 162 -1.98 -5.11 -21.89
N TYR A 163 -0.79 -5.36 -21.35
CA TYR A 163 -0.40 -6.68 -20.87
C TYR A 163 -1.15 -7.05 -19.59
N VAL A 164 -1.12 -6.18 -18.57
CA VAL A 164 -1.78 -6.43 -17.28
C VAL A 164 -3.30 -6.43 -17.41
N LYS A 165 -3.88 -5.55 -18.24
CA LYS A 165 -5.34 -5.50 -18.50
C LYS A 165 -5.95 -6.85 -18.88
N LYS A 166 -5.20 -7.71 -19.59
CA LYS A 166 -5.65 -9.06 -20.01
C LYS A 166 -5.91 -10.02 -18.85
N TYR A 167 -5.33 -9.76 -17.69
CA TYR A 167 -5.47 -10.57 -16.49
C TYR A 167 -6.49 -9.99 -15.50
N CYS A 168 -7.10 -8.86 -15.84
CA CYS A 168 -8.18 -8.29 -15.05
C CYS A 168 -9.53 -8.69 -15.67
N ARG A 169 -10.56 -8.77 -14.83
CA ARG A 169 -11.94 -8.93 -15.28
C ARG A 169 -12.81 -7.80 -14.72
N GLN A 170 -13.86 -7.46 -15.46
CA GLN A 170 -14.89 -6.58 -14.96
C GLN A 170 -15.75 -7.32 -13.92
N VAL A 171 -16.09 -6.63 -12.85
CA VAL A 171 -16.90 -7.14 -11.74
C VAL A 171 -18.31 -6.57 -11.82
N ASP A 172 -18.45 -5.25 -11.99
CA ASP A 172 -19.75 -4.57 -11.98
C ASP A 172 -19.69 -3.21 -12.72
N ASN A 173 -20.85 -2.56 -12.86
CA ASN A 173 -21.03 -1.17 -13.26
C ASN A 173 -21.88 -0.46 -12.21
N ILE A 174 -21.29 0.47 -11.48
CA ILE A 174 -21.96 1.11 -10.35
C ILE A 174 -22.12 2.61 -10.56
N LYS A 175 -23.02 3.18 -9.76
CA LYS A 175 -23.19 4.61 -9.61
C LYS A 175 -23.21 4.93 -8.11
N LYS A 176 -22.16 5.58 -7.61
CA LYS A 176 -21.94 5.81 -6.17
C LYS A 176 -22.89 6.86 -5.59
N SER A 177 -23.33 7.82 -6.40
CA SER A 177 -24.33 8.82 -6.06
C SER A 177 -25.27 9.06 -7.25
N ALA A 178 -26.49 9.55 -7.02
CA ALA A 178 -27.47 9.83 -8.07
C ALA A 178 -26.97 10.80 -9.16
N ASN A 179 -25.95 11.61 -8.84
CA ASN A 179 -25.35 12.56 -9.77
C ASN A 179 -24.04 12.06 -10.40
N ASP A 180 -23.48 10.93 -9.96
CA ASP A 180 -22.23 10.41 -10.49
C ASP A 180 -22.47 9.71 -11.84
N ASP A 181 -21.45 9.68 -12.69
CA ASP A 181 -21.47 8.85 -13.89
C ASP A 181 -21.33 7.37 -13.51
N VAL A 182 -21.85 6.50 -14.38
CA VAL A 182 -21.66 5.05 -14.21
C VAL A 182 -20.17 4.75 -14.37
N THR A 183 -19.60 4.04 -13.40
CA THR A 183 -18.19 3.66 -13.38
C THR A 183 -18.08 2.14 -13.33
N ALA A 184 -17.34 1.56 -14.27
CA ALA A 184 -17.05 0.14 -14.23
C ALA A 184 -16.07 -0.21 -13.09
N LEU A 185 -16.29 -1.35 -12.45
CA LEU A 185 -15.40 -1.93 -11.45
C LEU A 185 -14.68 -3.15 -12.02
N PHE A 186 -13.40 -3.26 -11.73
CA PHE A 186 -12.54 -4.34 -12.18
C PHE A 186 -11.84 -5.01 -11.00
N THR A 187 -11.40 -6.24 -11.19
CA THR A 187 -10.58 -6.96 -10.23
C THR A 187 -9.44 -7.68 -10.96
N TYR A 188 -8.40 -8.01 -10.18
CA TYR A 188 -7.35 -8.93 -10.58
C TYR A 188 -7.50 -10.16 -9.70
N ASP A 189 -7.79 -11.32 -10.32
CA ASP A 189 -7.99 -12.56 -9.58
C ASP A 189 -6.64 -13.06 -9.06
N ALA A 190 -6.39 -12.83 -7.77
CA ALA A 190 -5.25 -13.36 -7.05
C ALA A 190 -5.73 -14.53 -6.18
N ASP A 191 -5.32 -15.75 -6.52
CA ASP A 191 -5.52 -16.90 -5.65
C ASP A 191 -4.44 -16.91 -4.56
N LEU A 192 -4.84 -16.52 -3.36
CA LEU A 192 -3.98 -16.40 -2.19
C LEU A 192 -3.84 -17.72 -1.42
N ASP A 193 -4.62 -18.74 -1.78
CA ASP A 193 -4.56 -20.06 -1.15
C ASP A 193 -3.57 -21.00 -1.87
N ILE A 194 -2.94 -20.54 -2.97
CA ILE A 194 -1.85 -21.25 -3.63
C ILE A 194 -0.62 -21.24 -2.71
N ASP A 195 -0.20 -22.44 -2.30
CA ASP A 195 1.01 -22.62 -1.49
C ASP A 195 2.25 -22.35 -2.35
N PHE A 196 2.83 -21.16 -2.23
CA PHE A 196 4.09 -20.83 -2.90
C PHE A 196 5.24 -21.46 -2.11
N PRO A 197 5.93 -22.49 -2.65
CA PRO A 197 7.01 -23.13 -1.93
C PRO A 197 8.04 -22.09 -1.51
N LYS A 198 8.37 -22.07 -0.21
CA LYS A 198 9.45 -21.22 0.31
C LYS A 198 10.72 -21.58 -0.49
N PRO A 199 11.42 -20.59 -1.10
CA PRO A 199 12.65 -20.86 -1.81
C PRO A 199 13.57 -21.59 -0.83
N VAL A 200 14.02 -22.78 -1.22
CA VAL A 200 14.92 -23.59 -0.41
C VAL A 200 16.08 -22.69 -0.05
N ASN A 201 16.28 -22.48 1.24
CA ASN A 201 17.35 -21.65 1.78
C ASN A 201 18.66 -22.30 1.33
N GLU A 202 19.22 -21.86 0.20
CA GLU A 202 20.54 -22.31 -0.25
C GLU A 202 21.48 -22.05 0.91
N LYS A 203 22.05 -23.15 1.43
CA LYS A 203 22.90 -23.24 2.62
C LYS A 203 23.58 -21.91 2.90
N ARG A 204 23.25 -21.29 4.05
CA ARG A 204 23.93 -20.09 4.58
C ARG A 204 25.41 -20.18 4.23
N ARG A 205 25.87 -19.35 3.29
CA ARG A 205 27.30 -19.22 3.00
C ARG A 205 27.98 -18.93 4.34
N PRO A 206 29.08 -19.61 4.69
CA PRO A 206 29.73 -19.42 5.98
C PRO A 206 30.00 -17.92 6.17
N GLN A 207 29.49 -17.36 7.26
CA GLN A 207 29.77 -15.98 7.66
C GLN A 207 31.28 -15.86 7.81
N LEU A 208 31.93 -15.17 6.86
CA LEU A 208 33.27 -14.66 7.04
C LEU A 208 33.24 -13.77 8.29
N LYS A 209 33.91 -14.21 9.35
CA LYS A 209 34.13 -13.41 10.56
C LYS A 209 34.77 -12.09 10.13
N ARG A 210 33.99 -11.00 10.12
CA ARG A 210 34.53 -9.66 9.91
C ARG A 210 35.32 -9.27 11.15
N ASP A 211 36.63 -9.27 11.01
CA ASP A 211 37.56 -8.76 12.02
C ASP A 211 37.24 -7.28 12.31
N ARG A 212 36.98 -6.99 13.59
CA ARG A 212 36.44 -5.71 14.08
C ARG A 212 37.50 -4.59 14.19
N ARG A 213 38.62 -4.65 13.46
CA ARG A 213 39.79 -3.80 13.72
C ARG A 213 40.19 -2.78 12.64
N THR A 214 39.42 -2.58 11.56
CA THR A 214 39.87 -1.70 10.47
C THR A 214 38.80 -0.82 9.82
N LEU A 215 37.83 -0.31 10.60
CA LEU A 215 36.88 0.70 10.10
C LEU A 215 36.79 1.94 10.99
N ALA A 216 37.92 2.35 11.55
CA ALA A 216 38.07 3.60 12.29
C ALA A 216 39.16 4.45 11.63
N SER A 217 38.94 4.92 10.39
CA SER A 217 39.79 5.98 9.80
C SER A 217 39.21 6.76 8.61
N SER A 218 37.92 6.62 8.25
CA SER A 218 37.40 7.31 7.04
C SER A 218 36.09 8.09 7.19
N ILE A 219 35.64 8.42 8.41
CA ILE A 219 34.46 9.28 8.64
C ILE A 219 34.86 10.62 9.28
N LEU A 220 35.81 11.32 8.68
CA LEU A 220 36.20 12.69 9.08
C LEU A 220 36.61 13.52 7.85
N SER A 221 35.68 13.76 6.92
CA SER A 221 35.69 14.93 6.04
C SER A 221 34.53 14.93 5.02
N ALA A 222 33.37 15.46 5.43
CA ALA A 222 32.45 16.12 4.50
C ALA A 222 31.40 16.91 5.30
N ASN A 223 31.78 18.13 5.72
CA ASN A 223 30.82 19.17 6.06
C ASN A 223 30.21 19.72 4.76
N ALA A 224 28.89 19.92 4.74
CA ALA A 224 28.29 21.08 4.09
C ALA A 224 26.89 21.33 4.66
N GLN A 225 26.73 22.51 5.23
CA GLN A 225 25.49 23.08 5.76
C GLN A 225 24.42 23.14 4.66
N ALA A 226 23.19 22.76 4.99
CA ALA A 226 22.00 23.16 4.22
C ALA A 226 20.94 23.68 5.20
N THR A 227 20.92 25.00 5.36
CA THR A 227 19.86 25.77 6.00
C THR A 227 18.59 25.64 5.16
N ILE A 228 17.54 25.03 5.71
CA ILE A 228 16.22 24.99 5.06
C ILE A 228 15.54 26.34 5.28
N ARG A 229 15.42 27.14 4.21
CA ARG A 229 14.44 28.23 4.11
C ARG A 229 13.10 27.61 3.71
N SER A 230 12.09 27.75 4.56
CA SER A 230 10.70 27.52 4.18
C SER A 230 10.20 28.69 3.33
N GLN A 231 10.10 28.48 2.02
CA GLN A 231 9.20 29.26 1.17
C GLN A 231 7.96 28.43 0.93
N ALA A 232 6.85 28.86 1.53
CA ALA A 232 5.51 28.41 1.18
C ALA A 232 5.17 29.02 -0.19
N ASP A 233 5.30 28.23 -1.24
CA ASP A 233 4.78 28.58 -2.56
C ASP A 233 3.31 28.13 -2.60
N SER A 234 2.41 29.11 -2.58
CA SER A 234 0.95 28.94 -2.50
C SER A 234 0.30 28.60 -3.85
N SER A 235 1.01 27.90 -4.73
CA SER A 235 0.52 27.60 -6.08
C SER A 235 0.96 26.24 -6.62
N ARG A 236 0.89 25.17 -5.80
CA ARG A 236 1.04 23.81 -6.34
C ARG A 236 -0.22 23.40 -7.10
N PRO A 237 -0.13 23.03 -8.39
CA PRO A 237 -1.27 22.51 -9.13
C PRO A 237 -1.72 21.16 -8.54
N SER A 238 -3.00 20.83 -8.70
CA SER A 238 -3.54 19.50 -8.42
C SER A 238 -2.72 18.44 -9.15
N SER A 239 -2.13 17.50 -8.42
CA SER A 239 -1.40 16.37 -9.01
C SER A 239 -2.35 15.19 -9.26
N GLU A 240 -2.21 14.55 -10.40
CA GLU A 240 -2.84 13.25 -10.67
C GLU A 240 -2.11 12.16 -9.88
N ILE A 241 -2.87 11.42 -9.09
CA ILE A 241 -2.35 10.43 -8.15
C ILE A 241 -3.17 9.15 -8.29
N SER A 242 -2.48 8.02 -8.42
CA SER A 242 -3.11 6.73 -8.13
C SER A 242 -3.18 6.58 -6.63
N LEU A 243 -4.40 6.59 -6.12
CA LEU A 243 -4.74 6.44 -4.71
C LEU A 243 -5.12 5.00 -4.48
N VAL A 244 -4.43 4.36 -3.56
CA VAL A 244 -4.69 3.00 -3.17
C VAL A 244 -4.96 3.00 -1.68
N ARG A 245 -6.05 2.36 -1.28
CA ARG A 245 -6.35 2.08 0.11
C ARG A 245 -6.39 0.58 0.31
N CYS A 246 -5.68 0.11 1.33
CA CYS A 246 -5.57 -1.32 1.69
C CYS A 246 -5.86 -1.51 3.17
#